data_AF-A0A958VXA2-F1
#
_entry.id   AF-A0A958VXA2-F1
#
_cell.length_a   1.000
_cell.length_b   1.000
_cell.length_c   1.000
_cell.angle_alpha   90.00
_cell.angle_beta   90.00
_cell.angle_gamma   90.00
#
_symmetry.space_group_name_H-M   'P 1'
#
loop_
_entity.id
_entity.type
_entity.pdbx_description
1 polymer ?
#
loop_
_entity_poly.entity_id
_entity_poly.type
_entity_poly.pdbx_seq_one_letter_code
_entity_poly.pdbx_strand_id
1 'polypeptide(L)'
;MLLPKSFPNDNYSNQLNYLFCDHGILINLIAFFKDGLIHLIMRPHLILFLAVIAISCNRQPDKSGWKLIYKTDKAGVRVSGDKGKLIELVRKGNPVRVGWMSRRPSDTTKSVEHIVDGDFLTIANGKELFVQITPFLAQRPDLTSDTISMTLMPTQLNWVLGTNGIISTINIDYQTDSVSTGSPRLFGYELSWFVDASE
;
A
#
# COMPACT_ATOMS: atom_id res chain seq x y z
N MET A 1 30.02 -4.55 3.47
CA MET A 1 29.46 -4.73 2.12
C MET A 1 28.28 -5.69 2.25
N LEU A 2 27.07 -5.16 2.42
CA LEU A 2 25.85 -5.96 2.63
C LEU A 2 25.11 -6.07 1.29
N LEU A 3 24.86 -7.30 0.86
CA LEU A 3 24.19 -7.64 -0.40
C LEU A 3 22.72 -7.19 -0.39
N PRO A 4 22.14 -6.79 -1.53
CA PRO A 4 20.72 -6.49 -1.62
C PRO A 4 19.90 -7.79 -1.52
N LYS A 5 18.83 -7.75 -0.72
CA LYS A 5 17.81 -8.81 -0.68
C LYS A 5 17.10 -8.86 -2.04
N SER A 6 17.05 -10.06 -2.62
CA SER A 6 16.34 -10.37 -3.87
C SER A 6 14.83 -10.14 -3.74
N PHE A 7 14.23 -9.57 -4.78
CA PHE A 7 12.78 -9.51 -4.97
C PHE A 7 12.21 -10.91 -5.29
N PRO A 8 11.02 -11.30 -4.81
CA PRO A 8 10.36 -12.51 -5.24
C PRO A 8 9.82 -12.35 -6.67
N ASN A 9 10.03 -13.39 -7.45
CA ASN A 9 9.57 -13.56 -8.82
C ASN A 9 8.14 -14.12 -8.74
N ASP A 10 7.12 -13.31 -9.03
CA ASP A 10 5.73 -13.74 -8.88
C ASP A 10 5.27 -14.60 -10.06
N ASN A 11 4.82 -15.80 -9.67
CA ASN A 11 4.48 -16.93 -10.50
C ASN A 11 3.23 -16.69 -11.37
N TYR A 12 3.39 -16.88 -12.68
CA TYR A 12 2.30 -17.04 -13.67
C TYR A 12 1.39 -18.27 -13.42
N SER A 13 1.66 -19.10 -12.40
CA SER A 13 0.90 -20.33 -12.12
C SER A 13 -0.47 -20.10 -11.45
N ASN A 14 -0.78 -18.87 -11.03
CA ASN A 14 -2.00 -18.59 -10.26
C ASN A 14 -3.26 -18.34 -11.12
N GLN A 15 -3.15 -18.16 -12.44
CA GLN A 15 -4.33 -17.85 -13.27
C GLN A 15 -5.24 -19.07 -13.57
N LEU A 16 -4.73 -20.31 -13.53
CA LEU A 16 -5.55 -21.49 -13.84
C LEU A 16 -6.52 -21.89 -12.72
N ASN A 17 -6.28 -21.47 -11.48
CA ASN A 17 -7.13 -21.86 -10.34
C ASN A 17 -8.35 -20.95 -10.11
N TYR A 18 -8.43 -19.80 -10.78
CA TYR A 18 -9.58 -18.88 -10.65
C TYR A 18 -10.80 -19.32 -11.45
N LEU A 19 -10.65 -20.23 -12.44
CA LEU A 19 -11.77 -20.68 -13.28
C LEU A 19 -12.81 -21.53 -12.56
N PHE A 20 -12.52 -22.03 -11.34
CA PHE A 20 -13.39 -22.97 -10.63
C PHE A 20 -14.10 -22.41 -9.39
N CYS A 21 -13.86 -21.15 -9.02
CA CYS A 21 -14.42 -20.54 -7.81
C CYS A 21 -15.43 -19.41 -8.09
N ASP A 22 -16.04 -19.39 -9.27
CA ASP A 22 -17.08 -18.41 -9.59
C ASP A 22 -18.43 -18.87 -9.01
N HIS A 23 -19.06 -18.02 -8.18
CA HIS A 23 -20.23 -18.32 -7.35
C HIS A 23 -21.46 -18.84 -8.14
N GLY A 24 -21.46 -18.73 -9.49
CA GLY A 24 -22.54 -19.19 -10.37
C GLY A 24 -22.57 -20.70 -10.67
N ILE A 25 -21.47 -21.44 -10.47
CA ILE A 25 -21.42 -22.87 -10.84
C ILE A 25 -22.04 -23.76 -9.76
N LEU A 26 -21.91 -23.38 -8.48
CA LEU A 26 -22.38 -24.21 -7.37
C LEU A 26 -23.92 -24.28 -7.27
N ILE A 27 -24.63 -23.23 -7.69
CA ILE A 27 -26.10 -23.15 -7.57
C ILE A 27 -26.79 -23.99 -8.66
N ASN A 28 -26.22 -24.05 -9.86
CA ASN A 28 -26.78 -24.88 -10.95
C ASN A 28 -26.58 -26.38 -10.73
N LEU A 29 -25.54 -26.80 -10.00
CA LEU A 29 -25.35 -28.22 -9.67
C LEU A 29 -26.41 -28.72 -8.68
N ILE A 30 -26.84 -27.89 -7.72
CA ILE A 30 -27.83 -28.29 -6.70
C ILE A 30 -29.25 -28.39 -7.32
N ALA A 31 -29.56 -27.58 -8.32
CA ALA A 31 -30.86 -27.63 -9.01
C ALA A 31 -31.05 -28.88 -9.89
N PHE A 32 -29.96 -29.50 -10.35
CA PHE A 32 -30.02 -30.70 -11.21
C PHE A 32 -30.31 -32.01 -10.46
N PHE A 33 -30.32 -32.00 -9.12
CA PHE A 33 -30.45 -33.22 -8.30
C PHE A 33 -31.84 -33.45 -7.70
N LYS A 34 -32.83 -32.61 -8.01
CA LYS A 34 -34.14 -32.69 -7.35
C LYS A 34 -35.05 -33.82 -7.86
N ASP A 35 -34.86 -34.33 -9.07
CA ASP A 35 -35.84 -35.23 -9.72
C ASP A 35 -35.37 -36.66 -9.99
N GLY A 36 -34.42 -37.17 -9.20
CA GLY A 36 -34.25 -38.62 -9.07
C GLY A 36 -32.81 -39.07 -8.90
N LEU A 37 -32.36 -39.24 -7.66
CA LEU A 37 -31.06 -39.87 -7.42
C LEU A 37 -30.83 -40.35 -5.98
N ILE A 38 -31.58 -41.36 -5.54
CA ILE A 38 -31.30 -42.03 -4.25
C ILE A 38 -30.17 -43.09 -4.39
N HIS A 39 -29.72 -43.42 -5.62
CA HIS A 39 -28.67 -44.42 -5.84
C HIS A 39 -27.22 -43.88 -5.98
N LEU A 40 -26.98 -42.57 -6.01
CA LEU A 40 -25.62 -42.02 -6.22
C LEU A 40 -24.86 -41.69 -4.93
N ILE A 41 -25.50 -41.88 -3.76
CA ILE A 41 -24.91 -41.56 -2.44
C ILE A 41 -23.90 -42.64 -1.98
N MET A 42 -23.84 -43.80 -2.63
CA MET A 42 -22.98 -44.93 -2.25
C MET A 42 -21.66 -45.05 -3.05
N ARG A 43 -21.29 -44.06 -3.87
CA ARG A 43 -20.00 -44.09 -4.57
C ARG A 43 -18.93 -43.38 -3.74
N PRO A 44 -17.99 -44.10 -3.08
CA PRO A 44 -16.96 -43.50 -2.24
C PRO A 44 -16.11 -42.47 -3.01
N HIS A 45 -16.01 -42.62 -4.33
CA HIS A 45 -15.31 -41.69 -5.22
C HIS A 45 -15.99 -40.32 -5.34
N LEU A 46 -17.31 -40.22 -5.25
CA LEU A 46 -18.03 -38.94 -5.31
C LEU A 46 -17.90 -38.17 -4.00
N ILE A 47 -17.93 -38.87 -2.86
CA ILE A 47 -17.67 -38.30 -1.54
C ILE A 47 -16.21 -37.82 -1.46
N LEU A 48 -15.27 -38.61 -1.96
CA LEU A 48 -13.86 -38.22 -2.03
C LEU A 48 -13.64 -36.99 -2.93
N PHE A 49 -14.30 -36.93 -4.08
CA PHE A 49 -14.21 -35.77 -4.99
C PHE A 49 -14.79 -34.49 -4.37
N LEU A 50 -15.94 -34.58 -3.69
CA LEU A 50 -16.54 -33.46 -2.96
C LEU A 50 -15.67 -33.02 -1.76
N ALA A 51 -15.04 -33.96 -1.06
CA ALA A 51 -14.11 -33.65 0.03
C ALA A 51 -12.85 -32.93 -0.48
N VAL A 52 -12.32 -33.31 -1.65
CA VAL A 52 -11.16 -32.64 -2.27
C VAL A 52 -11.50 -31.20 -2.68
N ILE A 53 -12.70 -30.95 -3.23
CA ILE A 53 -13.17 -29.60 -3.58
C ILE A 53 -13.33 -28.74 -2.32
N ALA A 54 -13.91 -29.29 -1.24
CA ALA A 54 -14.08 -28.57 0.02
C ALA A 54 -12.74 -28.19 0.68
N ILE A 55 -11.71 -29.05 0.57
CA ILE A 55 -10.36 -28.78 1.09
C ILE A 55 -9.64 -27.71 0.24
N SER A 56 -9.90 -27.67 -1.08
CA SER A 56 -9.23 -26.76 -2.00
C SER A 56 -9.68 -25.29 -1.89
N CYS A 57 -10.79 -25.02 -1.20
CA CYS A 57 -11.31 -23.65 -0.96
C CYS A 57 -10.76 -22.98 0.31
N ASN A 58 -9.86 -23.62 1.05
CA ASN A 58 -9.36 -23.08 2.33
C ASN A 58 -8.02 -22.35 2.22
N ARG A 59 -7.71 -21.75 1.06
CA ARG A 59 -6.58 -20.81 0.96
C ARG A 59 -6.99 -19.51 1.62
N GLN A 60 -6.54 -19.30 2.86
CA GLN A 60 -6.55 -17.96 3.43
C GLN A 60 -5.76 -17.04 2.49
N PRO A 61 -6.30 -15.88 2.09
CA PRO A 61 -5.52 -14.89 1.37
C PRO A 61 -4.28 -14.60 2.22
N ASP A 62 -3.11 -14.65 1.58
CA ASP A 62 -1.84 -14.40 2.22
C ASP A 62 -1.94 -13.10 3.00
N LYS A 63 -1.96 -13.19 4.34
CA LYS A 63 -2.20 -12.04 5.22
C LYS A 63 -1.01 -11.09 5.27
N SER A 64 0.11 -11.48 4.65
CA SER A 64 1.38 -10.78 4.75
C SER A 64 1.45 -9.60 3.77
N GLY A 65 1.87 -8.45 4.27
CA GLY A 65 2.24 -7.31 3.43
C GLY A 65 1.64 -5.97 3.82
N TRP A 66 2.17 -4.95 3.15
CA TRP A 66 1.80 -3.55 3.30
C TRP A 66 0.37 -3.29 2.80
N LYS A 67 -0.47 -2.69 3.65
CA LYS A 67 -1.86 -2.36 3.32
C LYS A 67 -2.09 -0.86 3.44
N LEU A 68 -2.78 -0.27 2.47
CA LEU A 68 -3.23 1.13 2.56
C LEU A 68 -4.32 1.22 3.63
N ILE A 69 -4.06 1.95 4.71
CA ILE A 69 -4.99 2.09 5.85
C ILE A 69 -5.72 3.42 5.81
N TYR A 70 -5.08 4.48 5.30
CA TYR A 70 -5.64 5.82 5.31
C TYR A 70 -5.09 6.67 4.15
N LYS A 71 -5.94 7.51 3.56
CA LYS A 71 -5.54 8.43 2.49
C LYS A 71 -6.18 9.80 2.64
N THR A 72 -5.41 10.86 2.39
CA THR A 72 -5.91 12.24 2.28
C THR A 72 -5.69 12.81 0.88
N ASP A 73 -6.49 13.80 0.52
CA ASP A 73 -6.28 14.62 -0.67
C ASP A 73 -5.23 15.73 -0.41
N LYS A 74 -5.07 16.62 -1.40
CA LYS A 74 -4.15 17.78 -1.35
C LYS A 74 -4.52 18.83 -0.30
N ALA A 75 -5.77 18.85 0.15
CA ALA A 75 -6.27 19.73 1.21
C ALA A 75 -6.20 19.08 2.60
N GLY A 76 -5.67 17.84 2.70
CA GLY A 76 -5.62 17.09 3.95
C GLY A 76 -6.95 16.48 4.35
N VAL A 77 -7.95 16.51 3.46
CA VAL A 77 -9.27 15.91 3.70
C VAL A 77 -9.20 14.41 3.41
N ARG A 78 -9.86 13.61 4.24
CA ARG A 78 -9.91 12.15 4.08
C ARG A 78 -10.56 11.78 2.74
N VAL A 79 -9.86 10.98 1.95
CA VAL A 79 -10.37 10.37 0.71
C VAL A 79 -10.83 8.93 0.98
N SER A 80 -10.06 8.15 1.73
CA SER A 80 -10.39 6.76 2.04
C SER A 80 -9.74 6.28 3.33
N GLY A 81 -10.18 5.11 3.81
CA GLY A 81 -9.65 4.46 5.00
C GLY A 81 -10.12 5.07 6.33
N ASP A 82 -9.43 4.68 7.39
CA ASP A 82 -9.74 5.04 8.78
C ASP A 82 -8.49 5.48 9.54
N LYS A 83 -8.44 6.77 9.92
CA LYS A 83 -7.34 7.36 10.70
C LYS A 83 -7.21 6.73 12.09
N GLY A 84 -8.35 6.43 12.74
CA GLY A 84 -8.37 5.75 14.03
C GLY A 84 -7.76 4.36 13.92
N LYS A 85 -8.05 3.63 12.84
CA LYS A 85 -7.43 2.33 12.57
C LYS A 85 -5.92 2.43 12.36
N LEU A 86 -5.46 3.42 11.60
CA LEU A 86 -4.03 3.69 11.43
C LEU A 86 -3.35 3.94 12.78
N ILE A 87 -3.91 4.82 13.62
CA ILE A 87 -3.38 5.13 14.95
C ILE A 87 -3.37 3.89 15.84
N GLU A 88 -4.41 3.05 15.80
CA GLU A 88 -4.47 1.79 16.55
C GLU A 88 -3.34 0.85 16.15
N LEU A 89 -3.09 0.66 14.84
CA LEU A 89 -2.02 -0.19 14.33
C LEU A 89 -0.64 0.34 14.69
N VAL A 90 -0.43 1.66 14.61
CA VAL A 90 0.82 2.29 15.06
C VAL A 90 1.08 2.04 16.54
N ARG A 91 0.04 2.14 17.38
CA ARG A 91 0.15 1.84 18.82
C ARG A 91 0.50 0.38 19.11
N LYS A 92 0.19 -0.54 18.19
CA LYS A 92 0.58 -1.94 18.27
C LYS A 92 2.01 -2.20 17.81
N GLY A 93 2.72 -1.16 17.35
CA GLY A 93 4.10 -1.26 16.88
C GLY A 93 4.23 -1.69 15.41
N ASN A 94 3.14 -1.70 14.64
CA ASN A 94 3.21 -2.04 13.23
C ASN A 94 4.01 -0.97 12.45
N PRO A 95 4.96 -1.37 11.58
CA PRO A 95 5.68 -0.46 10.70
C PRO A 95 4.75 0.37 9.80
N VAL A 96 5.11 1.63 9.57
CA VAL A 96 4.35 2.57 8.73
C VAL A 96 5.19 3.00 7.54
N ARG A 97 4.53 3.13 6.38
CA ARG A 97 5.04 3.87 5.21
C ARG A 97 4.11 5.00 4.88
N VAL A 98 4.68 6.12 4.45
CA VAL A 98 3.93 7.23 3.88
C VAL A 98 4.33 7.39 2.42
N GLY A 99 3.35 7.62 1.56
CA GLY A 99 3.57 7.85 0.15
C GLY A 99 2.79 9.04 -0.37
N TRP A 100 3.33 9.66 -1.41
CA TRP A 100 2.72 10.79 -2.11
C TRP A 100 3.06 10.75 -3.59
N MET A 101 2.28 11.47 -4.38
CA MET A 101 2.41 11.47 -5.83
C MET A 101 2.30 12.89 -6.37
N SER A 102 3.15 13.21 -7.34
CA SER A 102 3.03 14.39 -8.17
C SER A 102 2.68 13.99 -9.61
N ARG A 103 1.84 14.79 -10.27
CA ARG A 103 1.54 14.69 -11.70
C ARG A 103 1.83 16.01 -12.35
N ARG A 104 2.43 16.00 -13.55
CA ARG A 104 2.70 17.22 -14.30
C ARG A 104 1.35 17.86 -14.72
N PRO A 105 1.09 19.14 -14.39
CA PRO A 105 -0.18 19.77 -14.72
C PRO A 105 -0.49 19.82 -16.22
N SER A 106 0.54 19.97 -17.05
CA SER A 106 0.40 20.01 -18.52
C SER A 106 0.32 18.64 -19.20
N ASP A 107 0.66 17.57 -18.50
CA ASP A 107 0.63 16.20 -19.04
C ASP A 107 0.47 15.19 -17.89
N THR A 108 -0.76 14.74 -17.67
CA THR A 108 -1.10 13.85 -16.56
C THR A 108 -0.59 12.42 -16.74
N THR A 109 -0.08 12.07 -17.92
CA THR A 109 0.60 10.78 -18.16
C THR A 109 1.99 10.74 -17.52
N LYS A 110 2.54 11.91 -17.16
CA LYS A 110 3.85 12.04 -16.49
C LYS A 110 3.65 12.24 -14.99
N SER A 111 4.07 11.26 -14.21
CA SER A 111 3.93 11.25 -12.75
C SER A 111 5.21 10.80 -12.04
N VAL A 112 5.28 11.11 -10.75
CA VAL A 112 6.29 10.63 -9.82
C VAL A 112 5.58 10.17 -8.57
N GLU A 113 5.92 8.98 -8.10
CA GLU A 113 5.43 8.42 -6.86
C GLU A 113 6.58 8.26 -5.88
N HIS A 114 6.34 8.60 -4.62
CA HIS A 114 7.30 8.51 -3.54
C HIS A 114 6.68 7.66 -2.43
N ILE A 115 7.48 6.77 -1.85
CA ILE A 115 7.13 5.97 -0.69
C ILE A 115 8.36 5.94 0.20
N VAL A 116 8.16 6.16 1.50
CA VAL A 116 9.24 6.15 2.49
C VAL A 116 8.76 5.49 3.77
N ASP A 117 9.68 4.80 4.45
CA ASP A 117 9.46 4.26 5.78
C ASP A 117 9.33 5.40 6.81
N GLY A 118 8.46 5.20 7.80
CA GLY A 118 8.25 6.16 8.88
C GLY A 118 9.16 5.85 10.07
N ASP A 119 10.16 6.69 10.31
CA ASP A 119 11.20 6.41 11.32
C ASP A 119 10.84 6.91 12.72
N PHE A 120 10.22 8.09 12.82
CA PHE A 120 9.84 8.67 14.11
C PHE A 120 8.38 9.11 14.10
N LEU A 121 7.56 8.40 14.87
CA LEU A 121 6.10 8.55 14.90
C LEU A 121 5.67 9.31 16.16
N THR A 122 4.84 10.35 15.97
CA THR A 122 4.24 11.12 17.08
C THR A 122 2.72 11.05 16.97
N ILE A 123 2.05 10.59 18.02
CA ILE A 123 0.59 10.65 18.12
C ILE A 123 0.22 11.82 19.05
N ALA A 124 -0.27 12.92 18.48
CA ALA A 124 -0.70 14.08 19.24
C ALA A 124 -2.17 13.97 19.65
N ASN A 125 -2.44 14.18 20.95
CA ASN A 125 -3.78 14.16 21.55
C ASN A 125 -4.62 12.91 21.22
N GLY A 126 -3.95 11.79 20.87
CA GLY A 126 -4.59 10.56 20.42
C GLY A 126 -5.37 10.67 19.11
N LYS A 127 -5.28 11.79 18.39
CA LYS A 127 -6.11 12.13 17.22
C LYS A 127 -5.33 12.27 15.93
N GLU A 128 -4.07 12.71 16.02
CA GLU A 128 -3.28 13.07 14.85
C GLU A 128 -1.95 12.32 14.90
N LEU A 129 -1.63 11.63 13.80
CA LEU A 129 -0.35 10.96 13.63
C LEU A 129 0.55 11.83 12.77
N PHE A 130 1.77 12.05 13.25
CA PHE A 130 2.86 12.66 12.51
C PHE A 130 3.98 11.63 12.33
N VAL A 131 4.64 11.70 11.18
CA VAL A 131 5.83 10.92 10.87
C VAL A 131 6.94 11.87 10.47
N GLN A 132 8.07 11.81 11.16
CA GLN A 132 9.33 12.35 10.67
C GLN A 132 10.04 11.24 9.90
N ILE A 133 10.41 11.55 8.66
CA ILE A 133 11.06 10.62 7.74
C ILE A 133 12.57 10.88 7.72
N THR A 134 13.37 9.85 7.43
CA THR A 134 14.81 9.99 7.25
C THR A 134 15.11 11.11 6.25
N PRO A 135 16.01 12.04 6.59
CA PRO A 135 16.39 13.10 5.66
C PRO A 135 16.94 12.54 4.35
N PHE A 136 16.59 13.19 3.24
CA PHE A 136 17.02 12.76 1.91
C PHE A 136 17.38 13.97 1.05
N LEU A 137 18.23 13.76 0.05
CA LEU A 137 18.52 14.79 -0.95
C LEU A 137 17.32 14.95 -1.87
N ALA A 138 16.96 16.20 -2.18
CA ALA A 138 15.94 16.51 -3.17
C ALA A 138 16.28 15.84 -4.52
N GLN A 139 15.25 15.38 -5.23
CA GLN A 139 15.39 14.59 -6.44
C GLN A 139 14.62 15.25 -7.58
N ARG A 140 15.18 15.24 -8.79
CA ARG A 140 14.55 15.79 -9.98
C ARG A 140 14.59 14.75 -11.12
N PRO A 141 13.44 14.15 -11.46
CA PRO A 141 13.37 13.23 -12.60
C PRO A 141 13.27 13.99 -13.93
N ASP A 142 13.91 13.45 -14.97
CA ASP A 142 13.61 13.81 -16.35
C ASP A 142 12.49 12.91 -16.87
N LEU A 143 11.28 13.47 -16.93
CA LEU A 143 10.08 12.78 -17.39
C LEU A 143 9.84 12.95 -18.90
N THR A 144 10.72 13.64 -19.61
CA THR A 144 10.54 13.99 -21.03
C THR A 144 11.46 13.24 -21.97
N SER A 145 12.62 12.80 -21.50
CA SER A 145 13.54 11.95 -22.25
C SER A 145 12.98 10.53 -22.46
N ASP A 146 13.33 9.92 -23.60
CA ASP A 146 13.06 8.50 -23.88
C ASP A 146 13.74 7.57 -22.86
N THR A 147 14.85 8.03 -22.28
CA THR A 147 15.51 7.38 -21.15
C THR A 147 15.26 8.20 -19.88
N ILE A 148 14.41 7.67 -19.00
CA ILE A 148 14.11 8.29 -17.70
C ILE A 148 15.38 8.30 -16.86
N SER A 149 15.69 9.46 -16.29
CA SER A 149 16.82 9.65 -15.38
C SER A 149 16.42 10.43 -14.13
N MET A 150 17.28 10.40 -13.11
CA MET A 150 17.07 11.09 -11.85
C MET A 150 18.33 11.86 -11.48
N THR A 151 18.19 13.15 -11.18
CA THR A 151 19.28 13.99 -10.66
C THR A 151 19.10 14.21 -9.16
N LEU A 152 20.17 14.00 -8.39
CA LEU A 152 20.24 14.46 -7.00
C LEU A 152 20.53 15.96 -6.96
N MET A 153 19.75 16.67 -6.16
CA MET A 153 19.92 18.10 -5.93
C MET A 153 20.69 18.30 -4.62
N PRO A 154 21.49 19.37 -4.49
CA PRO A 154 22.33 19.65 -3.32
C PRO A 154 21.52 20.27 -2.17
N THR A 155 20.30 19.79 -1.97
CA THR A 155 19.40 20.25 -0.90
C THR A 155 18.94 19.03 -0.11
N GLN A 156 19.29 18.94 1.17
CA GLN A 156 18.73 17.94 2.07
C GLN A 156 17.36 18.42 2.59
N LEU A 157 16.39 17.51 2.55
CA LEU A 157 15.02 17.69 2.98
C LEU A 157 14.79 16.95 4.29
N ASN A 158 14.40 17.67 5.35
CA ASN A 158 14.05 17.10 6.66
C ASN A 158 12.57 17.39 6.91
N TRP A 159 11.73 16.36 6.87
CA TRP A 159 10.27 16.54 6.82
C TRP A 159 9.55 15.83 7.96
N VAL A 160 8.49 16.49 8.43
CA VAL A 160 7.44 15.87 9.25
C VAL A 160 6.12 15.96 8.49
N LEU A 161 5.46 14.83 8.29
CA LEU A 161 4.17 14.72 7.59
C LEU A 161 3.07 14.31 8.57
N GLY A 162 1.91 14.95 8.49
CA GLY A 162 0.74 14.64 9.33
C GLY A 162 -0.41 13.98 8.56
N THR A 163 -1.21 13.15 9.25
CA THR A 163 -2.45 12.58 8.70
C THR A 163 -3.55 13.63 8.42
N ASN A 164 -3.27 14.91 8.63
CA ASN A 164 -4.11 16.07 8.31
C ASN A 164 -3.60 16.80 7.06
N GLY A 165 -2.64 16.22 6.33
CA GLY A 165 -2.07 16.82 5.13
C GLY A 165 -1.08 17.96 5.41
N ILE A 166 -0.73 18.22 6.67
CA ILE A 166 0.25 19.25 7.03
C ILE A 166 1.67 18.70 6.94
N ILE A 167 2.57 19.51 6.42
CA ILE A 167 4.01 19.29 6.43
C ILE A 167 4.71 20.37 7.26
N SER A 168 5.76 19.97 7.98
CA SER A 168 6.80 20.87 8.51
C SER A 168 8.13 20.51 7.87
N THR A 169 8.94 21.52 7.53
CA THR A 169 10.19 21.32 6.78
C THR A 169 11.35 22.11 7.34
N ILE A 170 12.52 21.47 7.39
CA ILE A 170 13.83 22.11 7.46
C ILE A 170 14.63 21.66 6.24
N ASN A 171 15.13 22.61 5.46
CA ASN A 171 15.96 22.32 4.30
C ASN A 171 17.36 22.85 4.52
N ILE A 172 18.37 22.04 4.17
CA ILE A 172 19.77 22.42 4.18
C ILE A 172 20.22 22.49 2.73
N ASP A 173 20.66 23.66 2.29
CA ASP A 173 21.22 23.86 0.95
C ASP A 173 22.75 23.83 1.04
N TYR A 174 23.36 22.81 0.44
CA TYR A 174 24.80 22.58 0.50
C TYR A 174 25.59 23.47 -0.47
N GLN A 175 24.95 24.10 -1.46
CA GLN A 175 25.64 25.04 -2.35
C GLN A 175 25.85 26.39 -1.70
N THR A 176 24.86 26.83 -0.93
CA THR A 176 24.84 28.14 -0.26
C THR A 176 25.21 28.07 1.22
N ASP A 177 25.40 26.86 1.76
CA ASP A 177 25.61 26.58 3.18
C ASP A 177 24.53 27.24 4.06
N SER A 178 23.28 27.11 3.65
CA SER A 178 22.14 27.78 4.28
C SER A 178 21.11 26.81 4.81
N VAL A 179 20.44 27.21 5.90
CA VAL A 179 19.32 26.48 6.49
C VAL A 179 18.06 27.33 6.33
N SER A 180 17.02 26.74 5.76
CA SER A 180 15.69 27.36 5.68
C SER A 180 14.68 26.52 6.43
N THR A 181 13.83 27.20 7.20
CA THR A 181 12.72 26.59 7.93
C THR A 181 11.42 27.20 7.45
N GLY A 182 10.38 26.38 7.38
CA GLY A 182 9.04 26.82 7.01
C GLY A 182 8.06 26.61 8.15
N SER A 183 7.15 27.56 8.37
CA SER A 183 5.98 27.32 9.21
C SER A 183 5.18 26.13 8.66
N PRO A 184 4.57 25.31 9.53
CA PRO A 184 3.73 24.21 9.09
C PRO A 184 2.64 24.68 8.14
N ARG A 185 2.44 23.95 7.04
CA ARG A 185 1.47 24.29 5.98
C ARG A 185 0.92 23.04 5.33
N LEU A 186 -0.12 23.17 4.52
CA LEU A 186 -0.59 22.07 3.68
C LEU A 186 0.54 21.59 2.75
N PHE A 187 0.69 20.27 2.63
CA PHE A 187 1.69 19.64 1.79
C PHE A 187 1.41 19.81 0.29
N GLY A 188 0.13 19.92 -0.09
CA GLY A 188 -0.30 20.11 -1.47
C GLY A 188 -0.30 18.84 -2.33
N TYR A 189 0.02 17.69 -1.75
CA TYR A 189 -0.07 16.37 -2.37
C TYR A 189 -1.03 15.46 -1.58
N GLU A 190 -1.56 14.46 -2.26
CA GLU A 190 -2.27 13.37 -1.59
C GLU A 190 -1.28 12.57 -0.74
N LEU A 191 -1.68 12.21 0.48
CA LEU A 191 -0.88 11.35 1.36
C LEU A 191 -1.56 10.00 1.52
N SER A 192 -0.79 8.93 1.30
CA SER A 192 -1.21 7.55 1.47
C SER A 192 -0.42 6.92 2.61
N TRP A 193 -1.11 6.31 3.56
CA TRP A 193 -0.52 5.72 4.76
C TRP A 193 -0.71 4.21 4.73
N PHE A 194 0.42 3.51 4.68
CA PHE A 194 0.47 2.06 4.63
C PHE A 194 0.99 1.52 5.95
N VAL A 195 0.50 0.34 6.33
CA VAL A 195 0.96 -0.38 7.49
C VAL A 195 1.31 -1.80 7.09
N ASP A 196 2.42 -2.31 7.60
CA ASP A 196 2.72 -3.73 7.49
C ASP A 196 1.81 -4.51 8.46
N ALA A 197 0.87 -5.26 7.89
CA ALA A 197 -0.13 -6.02 8.61
C ALA A 197 0.12 -7.52 8.55
N SER A 198 1.37 -7.94 8.31
CA SER A 198 1.79 -9.32 8.55
C SER A 198 1.68 -9.63 10.05
N GLU A 199 0.80 -10.57 10.39
CA GLU A 199 0.71 -11.19 11.72
C GLU A 199 1.72 -12.33 11.85
#